data_AF-A0A7H9FIV9-F1
#
_entry.id   AF-A0A7H9FIV9-F1
#
_cell.length_a   1.000
_cell.length_b   1.000
_cell.length_c   1.000
_cell.angle_alpha   90.00
_cell.angle_beta   90.00
_cell.angle_gamma   90.00
#
_symmetry.space_group_name_H-M   'P 1'
#
loop_
_entity.id
_entity.type
_entity.pdbx_description
1 polymer ?
#
loop_
_entity_poly.entity_id
_entity_poly.type
_entity_poly.pdbx_seq_one_letter_code
_entity_poly.pdbx_strand_id
1 'polypeptide(L)'
;MALDKEKQNLLSAIQDLGYESLRYSIFNEYGLGEWEVVIDFDDSKQVYNVYATMDRASKGGIFDFTDFSEAKEKFLQLLGDIIFFNRYYVQEGMDKMYSSPLWDKEETD
;
A
#
# COMPACT_ATOMS: atom_id res chain seq x y z
N MET A 1 -2.67 22.07 3.80
CA MET A 1 -1.36 21.87 4.47
C MET A 1 -0.49 20.98 3.56
N ALA A 2 0.84 20.89 3.73
CA ALA A 2 1.71 20.17 2.78
C ALA A 2 1.30 18.70 2.59
N LEU A 3 1.00 18.01 3.69
CA LEU A 3 0.53 16.62 3.71
C LEU A 3 -0.81 16.40 2.98
N ASP A 4 -1.72 17.39 2.97
CA ASP A 4 -2.98 17.27 2.21
C ASP A 4 -2.72 17.17 0.70
N LYS A 5 -1.78 17.98 0.20
CA LYS A 5 -1.41 17.99 -1.22
C LYS A 5 -0.71 16.68 -1.61
N GLU A 6 0.15 16.19 -0.73
CA GLU A 6 0.84 14.91 -0.89
C GLU A 6 -0.12 13.72 -0.87
N LYS A 7 -1.10 13.74 0.05
CA LYS A 7 -2.19 12.76 0.09
C LYS A 7 -2.99 12.74 -1.20
N GLN A 8 -3.40 13.90 -1.71
CA GLN A 8 -4.10 13.98 -3.00
C GLN A 8 -3.23 13.47 -4.17
N ASN A 9 -1.93 13.74 -4.12
CA ASN A 9 -0.98 13.26 -5.12
C ASN A 9 -0.85 11.73 -5.14
N LEU A 10 -0.85 11.09 -3.96
CA LEU A 10 -0.87 9.63 -3.82
C LEU A 10 -2.19 9.03 -4.31
N LEU A 11 -3.33 9.59 -3.90
CA LEU A 11 -4.65 9.12 -4.31
C LEU A 11 -4.84 9.20 -5.84
N SER A 12 -4.36 10.29 -6.46
CA SER A 12 -4.38 10.43 -7.92
C SER A 12 -3.51 9.35 -8.59
N ALA A 13 -2.31 9.08 -8.07
CA ALA A 13 -1.44 8.05 -8.63
C ALA A 13 -2.02 6.64 -8.48
N ILE A 14 -2.68 6.35 -7.35
CA ILE A 14 -3.39 5.07 -7.13
C ILE A 14 -4.50 4.90 -8.16
N GLN A 15 -5.29 5.96 -8.40
CA GLN A 15 -6.36 5.95 -9.40
C GLN A 15 -5.81 5.78 -10.82
N ASP A 16 -4.77 6.53 -11.20
CA ASP A 16 -4.15 6.45 -12.52
C ASP A 16 -3.57 5.05 -12.81
N LEU A 17 -3.17 4.32 -11.77
CA LEU A 17 -2.65 2.96 -11.86
C LEU A 17 -3.73 1.87 -11.76
N GLY A 18 -4.97 2.21 -11.41
CA GLY A 18 -6.05 1.24 -11.17
C GLY A 18 -5.90 0.44 -9.87
N TYR A 19 -5.23 1.02 -8.85
CA TYR A 19 -4.88 0.35 -7.60
C TYR A 19 -5.90 0.56 -6.47
N GLU A 20 -7.08 1.10 -6.76
CA GLU A 20 -8.08 1.51 -5.77
C GLU A 20 -8.62 0.36 -4.92
N SER A 21 -8.54 -0.88 -5.42
CA SER A 21 -8.97 -2.07 -4.68
C SER A 21 -7.91 -2.62 -3.71
N LEU A 22 -6.69 -2.05 -3.71
CA LEU A 22 -5.65 -2.43 -2.77
C LEU A 22 -5.90 -1.83 -1.39
N ARG A 23 -5.40 -2.49 -0.36
CA ARG A 23 -5.46 -2.01 1.02
C ARG A 23 -4.28 -1.09 1.30
N TYR A 24 -4.55 0.16 1.68
CA TYR A 24 -3.51 1.12 2.02
C TYR A 24 -3.96 2.16 3.04
N SER A 25 -2.97 2.73 3.73
CA SER A 25 -3.12 3.82 4.70
C SER A 25 -2.19 4.97 4.34
N ILE A 26 -2.72 6.19 4.19
CA ILE A 26 -1.97 7.41 3.86
C ILE A 26 -2.18 8.44 4.96
N PHE A 27 -1.11 8.71 5.73
CA PHE A 27 -1.10 9.63 6.87
C PHE A 27 -2.28 9.36 7.82
N ASN A 28 -2.51 8.09 8.13
CA ASN A 28 -3.76 7.62 8.72
C ASN A 28 -3.81 7.84 10.25
N GLU A 29 -4.94 8.35 10.72
CA GLU A 29 -5.25 8.56 12.15
C GLU A 29 -6.04 7.39 12.77
N TYR A 30 -6.55 6.45 11.97
CA TYR A 30 -7.57 5.46 12.36
C TYR A 30 -7.06 4.01 12.47
N GLY A 31 -5.79 3.82 12.85
CA GLY A 31 -5.21 2.49 13.09
C GLY A 31 -4.89 1.71 11.82
N LEU A 32 -4.15 0.61 11.98
CA LEU A 32 -3.63 -0.19 10.87
C LEU A 32 -4.43 -1.47 10.66
N GLY A 33 -4.76 -1.77 9.41
CA GLY A 33 -5.36 -3.04 9.01
C GLY A 33 -4.33 -4.11 8.65
N GLU A 34 -4.81 -5.33 8.40
CA GLU A 34 -4.02 -6.43 7.86
C GLU A 34 -3.79 -6.28 6.35
N TRP A 35 -2.57 -6.61 5.91
CA TRP A 35 -2.16 -6.56 4.51
C TRP A 35 -2.28 -5.18 3.85
N GLU A 36 -2.01 -4.12 4.62
CA GLU A 36 -1.99 -2.74 4.16
C GLU A 36 -0.58 -2.28 3.78
N VAL A 37 -0.47 -1.50 2.71
CA VAL A 37 0.71 -0.66 2.49
C VAL A 37 0.47 0.70 3.14
N VAL A 38 1.40 1.13 3.99
CA VAL A 38 1.28 2.32 4.82
C VAL A 38 2.35 3.32 4.40
N ILE A 39 1.94 4.58 4.26
CA ILE A 39 2.84 5.73 4.27
C ILE A 39 2.36 6.70 5.35
N ASP A 40 3.25 7.02 6.28
CA ASP A 40 3.00 7.92 7.39
C ASP A 40 4.09 8.99 7.50
N PHE A 41 3.86 10.05 8.27
CA PHE A 41 4.85 11.10 8.54
C PHE A 41 5.12 11.21 10.04
N ASP A 42 6.35 10.87 10.45
CA ASP A 42 6.81 11.02 11.83
C ASP A 42 7.27 12.46 12.05
N ASP A 43 6.39 13.29 12.63
CA ASP A 43 6.67 14.69 12.93
C ASP A 43 7.83 14.87 13.93
N SER A 44 8.10 13.88 14.79
CA SER A 44 9.21 13.97 15.75
C SER A 44 10.58 13.84 15.08
N LYS A 45 10.65 13.07 13.98
CA LYS A 45 11.87 12.80 13.22
C LYS A 45 11.94 13.53 11.89
N GLN A 46 10.82 14.13 11.46
CA GLN A 46 10.68 14.78 10.15
C GLN A 46 10.99 13.82 8.98
N VAL A 47 10.46 12.59 9.06
CA VAL A 47 10.64 11.55 8.02
C VAL A 47 9.31 10.90 7.64
N TYR A 48 9.21 10.46 6.40
CA TYR A 48 8.17 9.55 5.94
C TYR A 48 8.54 8.11 6.30
N ASN A 49 7.61 7.37 6.90
CA ASN A 49 7.74 5.94 7.11
C ASN A 49 6.88 5.20 6.10
N VAL A 50 7.49 4.29 5.34
CA VAL A 50 6.78 3.43 4.38
C VAL A 50 6.98 1.97 4.77
N TYR A 51 5.90 1.20 4.87
CA TYR A 51 5.96 -0.21 5.24
C TYR A 51 4.70 -0.96 4.82
N ALA A 52 4.76 -2.28 4.85
CA ALA A 52 3.57 -3.13 4.73
C ALA A 52 3.24 -3.78 6.08
N THR A 53 1.95 -3.93 6.37
CA THR A 53 1.48 -4.81 7.42
C THR A 53 1.25 -6.21 6.87
N MET A 54 1.35 -7.22 7.73
CA MET A 54 1.01 -8.61 7.41
C MET A 54 -0.17 -9.08 8.27
N ASP A 55 -0.26 -10.38 8.53
CA ASP A 55 -1.21 -10.96 9.47
C ASP A 55 -1.20 -10.22 10.81
N ARG A 56 -2.40 -10.01 11.39
CA ARG A 56 -2.63 -9.29 12.65
C ARG A 56 -2.06 -7.88 12.68
N ALA A 57 -1.99 -7.23 11.51
CA ALA A 57 -1.40 -5.90 11.31
C ALA A 57 0.07 -5.80 11.79
N SER A 58 0.79 -6.91 11.78
CA SER A 58 2.21 -6.93 12.17
C SER A 58 3.04 -6.10 11.19
N LYS A 59 3.91 -5.24 11.70
CA LYS A 59 4.75 -4.36 10.87
C LYS A 59 5.93 -5.15 10.31
N GLY A 60 6.13 -5.09 8.99
CA GLY A 60 7.38 -5.49 8.36
C GLY A 60 8.52 -4.51 8.63
N GLY A 61 9.60 -4.60 7.83
CA GLY A 61 10.66 -3.59 7.83
C GLY A 61 10.11 -2.21 7.46
N ILE A 62 10.49 -1.19 8.22
CA ILE A 62 10.10 0.20 7.98
C ILE A 62 11.21 0.87 7.16
N PHE A 63 10.81 1.55 6.08
CA PHE A 63 11.68 2.36 5.25
C PHE A 63 11.46 3.84 5.58
N ASP A 64 12.53 4.54 5.95
CA ASP A 64 12.49 5.95 6.33
C ASP A 64 13.03 6.82 5.20
N PHE A 65 12.32 7.89 4.87
CA PHE A 65 12.68 8.83 3.81
C PHE A 65 12.52 10.26 4.28
N THR A 66 13.44 11.16 3.91
CA THR A 66 13.28 12.60 4.12
C THR A 66 12.61 13.31 2.95
N ASP A 67 12.55 12.65 1.78
CA ASP A 67 11.91 13.17 0.57
C ASP A 67 10.58 12.45 0.29
N PHE A 68 9.55 13.23 -0.02
CA PHE A 68 8.23 12.69 -0.31
C PHE A 68 8.19 11.88 -1.62
N SER A 69 8.97 12.26 -2.64
CA SER A 69 8.95 11.58 -3.94
C SER A 69 9.53 10.17 -3.80
N GLU A 70 10.61 10.01 -3.03
CA GLU A 70 11.19 8.70 -2.71
C GLU A 70 10.22 7.84 -1.89
N ALA A 71 9.58 8.42 -0.86
CA ALA A 71 8.58 7.73 -0.06
C ALA A 71 7.39 7.26 -0.91
N LYS A 72 6.91 8.13 -1.80
CA LYS A 72 5.83 7.83 -2.75
C LYS A 72 6.24 6.70 -3.69
N GLU A 73 7.43 6.74 -4.27
CA GLU A 73 7.92 5.68 -5.15
C GLU A 73 7.94 4.34 -4.42
N LYS A 74 8.47 4.32 -3.19
CA LYS A 74 8.51 3.10 -2.39
C LYS A 74 7.11 2.58 -2.05
N PHE A 75 6.19 3.47 -1.71
CA PHE A 75 4.81 3.13 -1.40
C PHE A 75 4.10 2.50 -2.61
N LEU A 76 4.23 3.10 -3.80
CA LEU A 76 3.66 2.56 -5.03
C LEU A 76 4.32 1.24 -5.45
N GLN A 77 5.63 1.10 -5.22
CA GLN A 77 6.35 -0.16 -5.43
C GLN A 77 5.76 -1.28 -4.58
N LEU A 78 5.57 -1.06 -3.28
CA LEU A 78 4.99 -2.07 -2.38
C LEU A 78 3.56 -2.45 -2.80
N LEU A 79 2.75 -1.49 -3.26
CA LEU A 79 1.43 -1.80 -3.83
C LEU A 79 1.54 -2.69 -5.07
N GLY A 80 2.49 -2.42 -5.96
CA GLY A 80 2.79 -3.28 -7.11
C GLY A 80 3.23 -4.68 -6.71
N ASP A 81 4.06 -4.82 -5.67
CA ASP A 81 4.51 -6.11 -5.15
C ASP A 81 3.32 -6.95 -4.62
N ILE A 82 2.34 -6.32 -3.96
CA ILE A 82 1.11 -7.02 -3.51
C ILE A 82 0.36 -7.64 -4.69
N ILE A 83 0.22 -6.91 -5.80
CA ILE A 83 -0.42 -7.43 -7.02
C ILE A 83 0.39 -8.61 -7.56
N PHE A 84 1.71 -8.44 -7.67
CA PHE A 84 2.60 -9.48 -8.19
C PHE A 84 2.48 -10.79 -7.38
N PHE A 85 2.57 -10.71 -6.05
CA PHE A 85 2.48 -11.89 -5.19
C PHE A 85 1.11 -12.56 -5.24
N ASN A 86 0.01 -11.80 -5.19
CA ASN A 86 -1.31 -12.41 -5.24
C ASN A 86 -1.61 -13.04 -6.60
N ARG A 87 -1.15 -12.46 -7.71
CA ARG A 87 -1.25 -13.10 -9.04
C ARG A 87 -0.46 -14.40 -9.10
N TYR A 88 0.76 -14.41 -8.55
CA TYR A 88 1.57 -15.61 -8.43
C TYR A 88 0.86 -16.67 -7.56
N TYR A 89 0.31 -16.31 -6.40
CA TYR A 89 -0.43 -17.23 -5.54
C TYR A 89 -1.64 -17.84 -6.25
N VAL A 90 -2.43 -17.04 -6.96
CA VAL A 90 -3.57 -17.53 -7.75
C VAL A 90 -3.12 -18.51 -8.84
N GLN A 91 -1.99 -18.23 -9.52
CA GLN A 91 -1.44 -19.13 -10.54
C GLN A 91 -0.99 -20.47 -9.97
N GLU A 92 -0.37 -20.46 -8.78
CA GLU A 92 0.12 -21.66 -8.11
C GLU A 92 -0.97 -22.39 -7.29
N GLY A 93 -2.20 -21.87 -7.26
CA GLY A 93 -3.29 -22.44 -6.45
C GLY A 93 -3.08 -22.28 -4.94
N MET A 94 -2.30 -21.27 -4.54
CA MET A 94 -2.05 -20.89 -3.15
C MET A 94 -3.08 -19.90 -2.63
N ASP A 95 -3.17 -19.78 -1.30
CA ASP A 95 -4.03 -18.78 -0.66
C ASP A 95 -3.53 -17.35 -0.93
N LYS A 96 -4.45 -16.49 -1.35
CA LYS A 96 -4.23 -15.05 -1.52
C LYS A 96 -4.24 -14.32 -0.17
N MET A 97 -3.54 -13.20 -0.09
CA MET A 97 -3.52 -12.33 1.10
C MET A 97 -4.92 -11.78 1.38
N TYR A 98 -5.64 -11.37 0.32
CA TYR A 98 -7.04 -10.94 0.38
C TYR A 98 -7.69 -10.99 -1.02
N SER A 99 -9.01 -10.84 -1.09
CA SER A 99 -9.75 -10.78 -2.36
C SER A 99 -9.60 -9.41 -3.02
N SER A 100 -9.36 -9.37 -4.34
CA SER A 100 -9.34 -8.14 -5.15
C SER A 100 -9.55 -8.48 -6.63
N PRO A 101 -10.25 -7.62 -7.39
CA PRO A 101 -10.39 -7.76 -8.85
C PRO A 101 -9.05 -7.70 -9.62
N LEU A 102 -7.94 -7.31 -8.97
CA LEU A 102 -6.63 -7.21 -9.64
C LEU A 102 -5.94 -8.56 -9.88
N TRP A 103 -6.42 -9.63 -9.23
CA TRP A 103 -5.93 -11.00 -9.38
C TRP A 103 -7.04 -12.06 -9.31
N ASP A 104 -8.20 -11.72 -8.75
CA ASP A 104 -9.37 -12.57 -8.85
C ASP A 104 -9.92 -12.51 -10.28
N LYS A 105 -10.19 -13.67 -10.87
CA LYS A 105 -10.95 -13.71 -12.13
C LYS A 105 -12.35 -13.18 -11.83
N GLU A 106 -12.89 -12.36 -12.73
CA GLU A 106 -14.35 -12.18 -12.76
C GLU A 106 -14.94 -13.58 -13.00
N GLU A 107 -15.78 -14.06 -12.08
CA GLU A 107 -16.68 -15.18 -12.37
C GLU A 107 -17.65 -14.68 -13.44
N THR A 108 -17.28 -14.83 -14.72
CA THR A 108 -18.27 -14.89 -15.79
C THR A 108 -18.90 -16.27 -15.73
N ASP A 109 -20.07 -16.35 -15.09
CA ASP A 109 -21.04 -17.44 -15.19
C ASP A 109 -21.39 -17.76 -16.66
#